data_AF-A0A061H4N9-F1
#
_entry.id   AF-A0A061H4N9-F1
#
_cell.length_a   1.000
_cell.length_b   1.000
_cell.length_c   1.000
_cell.angle_alpha   90.00
_cell.angle_beta   90.00
_cell.angle_gamma   90.00
#
_symmetry.space_group_name_H-M   'P 1'
#
loop_
_entity.id
_entity.type
_entity.pdbx_description
1 polymer ?
#
loop_
_entity_poly.entity_id
_entity_poly.type
_entity_poly.pdbx_seq_one_letter_code
_entity_poly.pdbx_strand_id
1 'polypeptide(L)'
;MATTAPASSTASDLPKAPAAASKAALDTAVADNTNGSADTNADSTTDDYRTVFQDPTNFNVKHPLYNSWTLWFDNPSQKGMASARGSKDSWGDDMNKVVDFDSVEEFWGLYNNVVPPSELPQKANYYLFKDGVKPAWEDPANTNGGKWSIQLPRDKTRANIDRLWLYTMLAAIGETLEAPYPSGVPPPSSSPQDELITGVIMSARANFYRISIWTRRADEDDEVMARLLDIGKHFKTSILGYDLDAKVGGGLTSDVEFQSHKESEKKKGKKTIV
;
A
#
# COMPACT_ATOMS: atom_id res chain seq x y z
N MET A 1 -20.81 -32.99 31.56
CA MET A 1 -20.34 -33.36 30.21
C MET A 1 -20.11 -32.07 29.44
N ALA A 2 -18.84 -31.73 29.23
CA ALA A 2 -18.43 -30.67 28.29
C ALA A 2 -18.41 -31.23 26.85
N THR A 3 -18.10 -30.36 25.88
CA THR A 3 -17.91 -30.57 24.42
C THR A 3 -19.19 -30.55 23.58
N THR A 4 -19.31 -29.82 22.47
CA THR A 4 -18.46 -28.86 21.73
C THR A 4 -19.38 -28.16 20.73
N ALA A 5 -19.32 -26.84 20.59
CA ALA A 5 -19.91 -26.14 19.44
C ALA A 5 -18.89 -26.13 18.28
N PRO A 6 -19.29 -26.35 17.02
CA PRO A 6 -18.36 -26.29 15.91
C PRO A 6 -17.97 -24.83 15.65
N ALA A 7 -16.68 -24.62 15.38
CA ALA A 7 -16.10 -23.34 15.03
C ALA A 7 -16.82 -22.76 13.80
N SER A 8 -17.29 -21.51 13.94
CA SER A 8 -17.75 -20.70 12.82
C SER A 8 -16.55 -20.40 11.93
N SER A 9 -16.46 -21.09 10.79
CA SER A 9 -15.60 -20.67 9.70
C SER A 9 -16.08 -19.29 9.24
N THR A 10 -15.31 -18.25 9.59
CA THR A 10 -15.49 -16.91 9.06
C THR A 10 -15.40 -16.99 7.54
N ALA A 11 -16.54 -16.86 6.88
CA ALA A 11 -16.61 -16.80 5.43
C ALA A 11 -15.80 -15.57 4.99
N SER A 12 -14.81 -15.80 4.12
CA SER A 12 -14.08 -14.74 3.45
C SER A 12 -15.04 -13.91 2.60
N ASP A 13 -15.01 -12.58 2.75
CA ASP A 13 -15.81 -11.63 1.94
C ASP A 13 -15.33 -11.52 0.47
N LEU A 14 -14.25 -12.21 0.12
CA LEU A 14 -13.84 -12.35 -1.27
C LEU A 14 -14.94 -13.07 -2.09
N PRO A 15 -15.22 -12.64 -3.34
CA PRO A 15 -16.14 -13.35 -4.23
C PRO A 15 -15.80 -14.84 -4.35
N LYS A 16 -16.77 -15.69 -4.67
CA LYS A 16 -16.58 -17.17 -4.67
C LYS A 16 -15.39 -17.65 -5.51
N ALA A 17 -15.14 -17.02 -6.66
CA ALA A 17 -14.02 -17.38 -7.55
C ALA A 17 -12.65 -17.07 -6.92
N PRO A 18 -12.38 -15.85 -6.43
CA PRO A 18 -11.26 -15.52 -5.54
C PRO A 18 -11.00 -16.49 -4.39
N ALA A 19 -12.02 -16.84 -3.61
CA ALA A 19 -11.86 -17.75 -2.49
C ALA A 19 -11.44 -19.16 -2.94
N ALA A 20 -11.98 -19.63 -4.07
CA ALA A 20 -11.58 -20.89 -4.69
C ALA A 20 -10.14 -20.84 -5.22
N ALA A 21 -9.72 -19.72 -5.84
CA ALA A 21 -8.36 -19.51 -6.33
C ALA A 21 -7.34 -19.49 -5.18
N SER A 22 -7.60 -18.71 -4.12
CA SER A 22 -6.74 -18.67 -2.93
C SER A 22 -6.64 -20.04 -2.25
N LYS A 23 -7.74 -20.79 -2.21
CA LYS A 23 -7.73 -22.17 -1.70
C LYS A 23 -6.88 -23.09 -2.58
N ALA A 24 -7.05 -23.03 -3.90
CA ALA A 24 -6.26 -23.83 -4.84
C ALA A 24 -4.75 -23.54 -4.73
N ALA A 25 -4.38 -22.27 -4.57
CA ALA A 25 -3.00 -21.87 -4.34
C ALA A 25 -2.44 -22.43 -3.01
N LEU A 26 -3.22 -22.35 -1.94
CA LEU A 26 -2.84 -22.91 -0.64
C LEU A 26 -2.67 -24.43 -0.72
N ASP A 27 -3.63 -25.13 -1.32
CA ASP A 27 -3.58 -26.58 -1.49
C ASP A 27 -2.34 -27.01 -2.30
N THR A 28 -1.98 -26.23 -3.33
CA THR A 28 -0.77 -26.44 -4.15
C THR A 28 0.52 -26.22 -3.35
N ALA A 29 0.60 -25.11 -2.61
CA ALA A 29 1.78 -24.80 -1.79
C ALA A 29 1.98 -25.83 -0.66
N VAL A 30 0.91 -26.40 -0.12
CA VAL A 30 0.96 -27.48 0.88
C VAL A 30 1.41 -28.80 0.25
N ALA A 31 0.95 -29.12 -0.97
CA ALA A 31 1.38 -30.31 -1.70
C ALA A 31 2.89 -30.29 -1.98
N ASP A 32 3.43 -29.16 -2.46
CA ASP A 32 4.88 -29.01 -2.75
C ASP A 32 5.77 -29.22 -1.51
N ASN A 33 5.28 -28.90 -0.31
CA ASN A 33 6.03 -29.07 0.94
C ASN A 33 6.01 -30.51 1.50
N THR A 34 5.19 -31.41 0.97
CA THR A 34 4.99 -32.75 1.59
C THR A 34 5.63 -33.93 0.87
N ASN A 35 6.06 -33.82 -0.40
CA ASN A 35 7.08 -34.67 -1.04
C ASN A 35 7.24 -34.32 -2.52
N GLY A 36 8.46 -34.47 -3.04
CA GLY A 36 8.79 -34.24 -4.45
C GLY A 36 8.07 -35.15 -5.45
N SER A 37 7.83 -34.58 -6.63
CA SER A 37 7.37 -35.21 -7.87
C SER A 37 6.35 -36.34 -7.71
N ALA A 38 5.07 -35.98 -7.75
CA ALA A 38 4.03 -36.87 -8.24
C ALA A 38 3.47 -36.29 -9.54
N ASP A 39 3.90 -36.86 -10.67
CA ASP A 39 3.17 -36.79 -11.93
C ASP A 39 1.78 -37.37 -11.69
N THR A 40 0.77 -36.51 -11.57
CA THR A 40 -0.62 -36.92 -11.68
C THR A 40 -1.21 -36.35 -12.96
N ASN A 41 -1.09 -37.14 -14.02
CA ASN A 41 -2.04 -37.10 -15.13
C ASN A 41 -3.43 -37.47 -14.57
N ALA A 42 -4.25 -36.46 -14.28
CA ALA A 42 -5.67 -36.62 -14.04
C ALA A 42 -6.42 -35.83 -15.11
N ASP A 43 -6.93 -36.57 -16.10
CA ASP A 43 -7.93 -36.10 -17.04
C ASP A 43 -9.24 -35.85 -16.26
N SER A 44 -9.60 -34.58 -16.04
CA SER A 44 -10.88 -34.21 -15.43
C SER A 44 -11.48 -32.97 -16.10
N THR A 45 -12.68 -33.17 -16.64
CA THR A 45 -13.50 -32.25 -17.44
C THR A 45 -14.21 -31.16 -16.61
N THR A 46 -13.48 -30.42 -15.80
CA THR A 46 -13.88 -29.13 -15.21
C THR A 46 -12.74 -28.17 -15.49
N ASP A 47 -13.00 -26.93 -15.92
CA ASP A 47 -11.96 -25.90 -16.09
C ASP A 47 -11.15 -25.79 -14.79
N ASP A 48 -10.04 -26.51 -14.71
CA ASP A 48 -9.28 -26.68 -13.49
C ASP A 48 -8.64 -25.34 -13.15
N TYR A 49 -8.74 -24.94 -11.88
CA TYR A 49 -8.21 -23.66 -11.43
C TYR A 49 -6.69 -23.74 -11.42
N ARG A 50 -6.07 -23.11 -12.43
CA ARG A 50 -4.62 -23.03 -12.59
C ARG A 50 -4.14 -21.65 -12.17
N THR A 51 -3.35 -21.61 -11.11
CA THR A 51 -2.66 -20.46 -10.56
C THR A 51 -1.25 -20.32 -11.15
N VAL A 52 -0.61 -19.17 -10.90
CA VAL A 52 0.77 -18.88 -11.32
C VAL A 52 1.80 -19.89 -10.77
N PHE A 53 1.48 -20.61 -9.69
CA PHE A 53 2.39 -21.61 -9.10
C PHE A 53 2.43 -22.92 -9.88
N GLN A 54 1.33 -23.32 -10.53
CA GLN A 54 1.32 -24.55 -11.36
C GLN A 54 1.83 -24.30 -12.78
N ASP A 55 1.43 -23.18 -13.40
CA ASP A 55 1.92 -22.79 -14.72
C ASP A 55 1.99 -21.26 -14.82
N PRO A 56 3.19 -20.65 -14.72
CA PRO A 56 3.33 -19.19 -14.77
C PRO A 56 3.01 -18.60 -16.16
N THR A 57 2.82 -19.43 -17.19
CA THR A 57 2.53 -19.00 -18.56
C THR A 57 1.08 -19.18 -18.96
N ASN A 58 0.40 -20.24 -18.52
CA ASN A 58 -0.98 -20.57 -18.90
C ASN A 58 -1.92 -20.73 -17.69
N PHE A 59 -1.76 -19.92 -16.65
CA PHE A 59 -2.70 -19.84 -15.53
C PHE A 59 -3.99 -19.12 -15.92
N ASN A 60 -5.09 -19.43 -15.23
CA ASN A 60 -6.43 -18.88 -15.50
C ASN A 60 -7.06 -18.20 -14.27
N VAL A 61 -6.38 -18.19 -13.11
CA VAL A 61 -6.80 -17.48 -11.90
C VAL A 61 -5.68 -16.67 -11.27
N LYS A 62 -6.05 -15.52 -10.68
CA LYS A 62 -5.18 -14.59 -9.96
C LYS A 62 -5.59 -14.48 -8.49
N HIS A 63 -4.69 -14.00 -7.64
CA HIS A 63 -4.97 -13.70 -6.24
C HIS A 63 -5.44 -12.25 -6.12
N PRO A 64 -6.73 -12.00 -5.83
CA PRO A 64 -7.22 -10.64 -5.75
C PRO A 64 -6.76 -9.95 -4.47
N LEU A 65 -6.61 -8.63 -4.59
CA LEU A 65 -6.43 -7.71 -3.49
C LEU A 65 -7.79 -7.38 -2.87
N TYR A 66 -7.76 -6.87 -1.64
CA TYR A 66 -8.97 -6.44 -0.94
C TYR A 66 -9.59 -5.19 -1.59
N ASN A 67 -8.72 -4.23 -1.94
CA ASN A 67 -9.03 -3.03 -2.70
C ASN A 67 -8.30 -3.06 -4.04
N SER A 68 -8.89 -2.47 -5.07
CA SER A 68 -8.16 -2.11 -6.30
C SER A 68 -7.29 -0.88 -6.03
N TRP A 69 -6.13 -0.81 -6.69
CA TRP A 69 -5.16 0.26 -6.49
C TRP A 69 -4.71 0.85 -7.82
N THR A 70 -4.40 2.15 -7.80
CA THR A 70 -3.83 2.88 -8.92
C THR A 70 -2.45 3.38 -8.57
N LEU A 71 -1.46 3.07 -9.40
CA LEU A 71 -0.15 3.71 -9.36
C LEU A 71 -0.16 4.97 -10.24
N TRP A 72 0.27 6.09 -9.67
CA TRP A 72 0.52 7.34 -10.36
C TRP A 72 2.01 7.71 -10.24
N PHE A 73 2.48 8.49 -11.21
CA PHE A 73 3.85 8.98 -11.25
C PHE A 73 3.89 10.43 -11.74
N ASP A 74 4.66 11.27 -11.05
CA ASP A 74 5.04 12.58 -11.57
C ASP A 74 6.56 12.67 -11.76
N ASN A 75 6.97 13.32 -12.85
CA ASN A 75 8.37 13.63 -13.10
C ASN A 75 8.57 15.13 -13.39
N PRO A 76 9.33 15.84 -12.54
CA PRO A 76 9.73 17.23 -12.75
C PRO A 76 10.36 17.54 -14.10
N SER A 77 11.06 16.58 -14.72
CA SER A 77 11.65 16.79 -16.05
C SER A 77 10.59 16.88 -17.17
N GLN A 78 9.35 16.46 -16.91
CA GLN A 78 8.21 16.58 -17.81
C GLN A 78 7.37 17.83 -17.55
N LYS A 79 7.60 18.58 -16.46
CA LYS A 79 6.84 19.80 -16.09
C LYS A 79 6.92 20.95 -17.09
N GLY A 80 7.84 20.89 -18.05
CA GLY A 80 7.94 21.86 -19.15
C GLY A 80 7.11 21.50 -20.38
N MET A 81 6.57 20.27 -20.48
CA MET A 81 5.79 19.82 -21.65
C MET A 81 4.30 20.10 -21.49
N ALA A 82 3.75 20.06 -20.26
CA ALA A 82 2.34 20.36 -19.99
C ALA A 82 2.05 21.88 -19.97
N SER A 83 3.02 22.71 -19.57
CA SER A 83 2.88 24.17 -19.52
C SER A 83 2.75 24.85 -20.89
N ALA A 84 2.92 24.13 -21.99
CA ALA A 84 2.62 24.64 -23.34
C ALA A 84 1.12 24.90 -23.59
N ARG A 85 0.23 24.48 -22.67
CA ARG A 85 -1.23 24.69 -22.74
C ARG A 85 -1.81 25.77 -21.82
N GLY A 86 -0.98 26.53 -21.11
CA GLY A 86 -1.39 27.84 -20.55
C GLY A 86 -2.39 27.85 -19.37
N SER A 87 -2.61 26.74 -18.66
CA SER A 87 -3.45 26.74 -17.45
C SER A 87 -2.60 26.95 -16.18
N LYS A 88 -3.04 27.84 -15.29
CA LYS A 88 -2.31 28.29 -14.09
C LYS A 88 -2.65 27.50 -12.81
N ASP A 89 -3.43 26.42 -12.93
CA ASP A 89 -3.91 25.56 -11.83
C ASP A 89 -3.43 24.09 -11.98
N SER A 90 -2.17 23.88 -12.37
CA SER A 90 -1.71 22.62 -13.00
C SER A 90 -1.04 21.59 -12.08
N TRP A 91 -1.24 21.62 -10.75
CA TRP A 91 -0.61 20.61 -9.87
C TRP A 91 -1.10 19.18 -10.17
N GLY A 92 -2.32 19.04 -10.69
CA GLY A 92 -2.91 17.75 -11.11
C GLY A 92 -2.64 17.34 -12.57
N ASP A 93 -2.15 18.25 -13.42
CA ASP A 93 -1.91 17.96 -14.85
C ASP A 93 -0.57 17.24 -15.09
N ASP A 94 0.37 17.32 -14.15
CA ASP A 94 1.71 16.71 -14.26
C ASP A 94 1.77 15.27 -13.74
N MET A 95 0.67 14.74 -13.19
CA MET A 95 0.62 13.43 -12.57
C MET A 95 -0.02 12.42 -13.50
N ASN A 96 0.79 11.49 -13.97
CA ASN A 96 0.36 10.49 -14.93
C ASN A 96 -0.12 9.24 -14.20
N LYS A 97 -1.34 8.80 -14.50
CA LYS A 97 -1.81 7.47 -14.16
C LYS A 97 -0.95 6.45 -14.89
N VAL A 98 -0.31 5.54 -14.15
CA VAL A 98 0.54 4.49 -14.72
C VAL A 98 -0.30 3.26 -15.02
N VAL A 99 -0.95 2.71 -14.00
CA VAL A 99 -1.76 1.48 -14.12
C VAL A 99 -2.74 1.34 -12.95
N ASP A 100 -3.86 0.66 -13.22
CA ASP A 100 -4.75 0.10 -12.19
C ASP A 100 -4.49 -1.40 -12.06
N PHE A 101 -4.56 -1.91 -10.85
CA PHE A 101 -4.46 -3.35 -10.60
C PHE A 101 -5.31 -3.75 -9.40
N ASP A 102 -5.79 -4.99 -9.42
CA ASP A 102 -6.63 -5.55 -8.35
C ASP A 102 -6.17 -6.95 -7.92
N SER A 103 -4.98 -7.37 -8.35
CA SER A 103 -4.40 -8.67 -8.02
C SER A 103 -2.92 -8.59 -7.64
N VAL A 104 -2.47 -9.58 -6.88
CA VAL A 104 -1.08 -9.73 -6.44
C VAL A 104 -0.15 -9.91 -7.63
N GLU A 105 -0.56 -10.68 -8.64
CA GLU A 105 0.21 -10.92 -9.86
C GLU A 105 0.41 -9.65 -10.67
N GLU A 106 -0.62 -8.80 -10.78
CA GLU A 106 -0.50 -7.52 -11.47
C GLU A 106 0.38 -6.53 -10.70
N PHE A 107 0.28 -6.52 -9.37
CA PHE A 107 1.21 -5.76 -8.55
C PHE A 107 2.67 -6.15 -8.84
N TRP A 108 2.99 -7.44 -8.86
CA TRP A 108 4.36 -7.91 -9.16
C TRP A 108 4.76 -7.66 -10.61
N GLY A 109 3.82 -7.82 -11.55
CA GLY A 109 4.02 -7.45 -12.95
C GLY A 109 4.40 -5.98 -13.11
N LEU A 110 3.73 -5.08 -12.37
CA LEU A 110 4.05 -3.66 -12.31
C LEU A 110 5.38 -3.38 -11.62
N TYR A 111 5.54 -3.84 -10.37
CA TYR A 111 6.71 -3.53 -9.54
C TYR A 111 8.02 -3.95 -10.21
N ASN A 112 8.04 -5.09 -10.88
CA ASN A 112 9.22 -5.61 -11.57
C ASN A 112 9.57 -4.85 -12.87
N ASN A 113 8.70 -3.96 -13.35
CA ASN A 113 8.86 -3.25 -14.63
C ASN A 113 8.88 -1.71 -14.48
N VAL A 114 8.85 -1.17 -13.26
CA VAL A 114 8.99 0.27 -12.99
C VAL A 114 10.38 0.61 -12.46
N VAL A 115 10.79 1.86 -12.64
CA VAL A 115 12.09 2.35 -12.14
C VAL A 115 12.08 2.35 -10.61
N PRO A 116 13.06 1.72 -9.94
CA PRO A 116 13.09 1.68 -8.48
C PRO A 116 13.37 3.07 -7.88
N PRO A 117 12.89 3.37 -6.65
CA PRO A 117 13.11 4.66 -5.97
C PRO A 117 14.56 5.14 -5.90
N SER A 118 15.52 4.22 -5.79
CA SER A 118 16.95 4.52 -5.76
C SER A 118 17.43 5.14 -7.07
N GLU A 119 16.81 4.83 -8.20
CA GLU A 119 17.17 5.31 -9.53
C GLU A 119 16.32 6.48 -10.03
N LEU A 120 15.28 6.84 -9.27
CA LEU A 120 14.42 7.97 -9.65
C LEU A 120 15.18 9.30 -9.75
N PRO A 121 14.81 10.14 -10.73
CA PRO A 121 15.30 11.51 -10.79
C PRO A 121 14.83 12.31 -9.58
N GLN A 122 15.61 13.32 -9.21
CA GLN A 122 15.24 14.18 -8.10
C GLN A 122 13.90 14.88 -8.36
N LYS A 123 13.12 15.03 -7.29
CA LYS A 123 11.77 15.62 -7.25
C LYS A 123 10.68 14.74 -7.91
N ALA A 124 11.00 13.53 -8.40
CA ALA A 124 9.98 12.57 -8.84
C ALA A 124 9.20 11.98 -7.65
N ASN A 125 7.98 11.55 -7.92
CA ASN A 125 7.11 10.91 -6.94
C ASN A 125 6.39 9.69 -7.53
N TYR A 126 6.29 8.64 -6.73
CA TYR A 126 5.28 7.59 -6.90
C TYR A 126 4.14 7.80 -5.91
N TYR A 127 2.92 7.55 -6.36
CA TYR A 127 1.72 7.55 -5.54
C TYR A 127 0.97 6.24 -5.78
N LEU A 128 0.75 5.45 -4.75
CA LEU A 128 -0.08 4.25 -4.83
C LEU A 128 -1.32 4.48 -3.97
N PHE A 129 -2.47 4.66 -4.60
CA PHE A 129 -3.73 5.04 -3.94
C PHE A 129 -4.83 4.05 -4.28
N LYS A 130 -5.80 3.90 -3.39
CA LYS A 130 -6.99 3.10 -3.68
C LYS A 130 -7.69 3.63 -4.93
N ASP A 131 -8.24 2.74 -5.75
CA ASP A 131 -8.91 3.14 -7.00
C ASP A 131 -10.03 4.15 -6.71
N GLY A 132 -10.20 5.10 -7.64
CA GLY A 132 -11.12 6.22 -7.48
C GLY A 132 -10.65 7.33 -6.52
N VAL A 133 -9.56 7.14 -5.76
CA VAL A 133 -8.98 8.20 -4.91
C VAL A 133 -7.80 8.85 -5.62
N LYS A 134 -7.91 10.15 -5.90
CA LYS A 134 -6.78 10.92 -6.43
C LYS A 134 -5.81 11.24 -5.30
N PRO A 135 -4.49 11.17 -5.51
CA PRO A 135 -3.49 11.55 -4.50
C PRO A 135 -3.36 13.07 -4.40
N ALA A 136 -4.48 13.73 -4.15
CA ALA A 136 -4.67 15.18 -4.10
C ALA A 136 -5.43 15.52 -2.83
N TRP A 137 -5.09 16.63 -2.18
CA TRP A 137 -5.74 17.02 -0.92
C TRP A 137 -7.19 17.48 -1.16
N GLU A 138 -7.51 17.91 -2.38
CA GLU A 138 -8.83 18.30 -2.86
C GLU A 138 -9.76 17.10 -3.07
N ASP A 139 -9.22 15.87 -3.13
CA ASP A 139 -10.04 14.67 -3.22
C ASP A 139 -10.91 14.53 -1.95
N PRO A 140 -12.22 14.24 -2.06
CA PRO A 140 -13.10 14.07 -0.92
C PRO A 140 -12.59 13.06 0.11
N ALA A 141 -11.85 12.02 -0.33
CA ALA A 141 -11.23 11.05 0.55
C ALA A 141 -10.06 11.62 1.36
N ASN A 142 -9.39 12.68 0.89
CA ASN A 142 -8.20 13.23 1.55
C ASN A 142 -8.46 14.59 2.22
N THR A 143 -9.52 15.32 1.86
CA THR A 143 -9.76 16.70 2.34
C THR A 143 -9.77 16.85 3.87
N ASN A 144 -10.28 15.86 4.60
CA ASN A 144 -10.32 15.85 6.07
C ASN A 144 -9.25 14.95 6.69
N GLY A 145 -8.30 14.53 5.88
CA GLY A 145 -7.28 13.57 6.19
C GLY A 145 -5.99 14.12 6.76
N GLY A 146 -5.03 13.22 6.90
CA GLY A 146 -3.68 13.53 7.31
C GLY A 146 -2.68 12.59 6.68
N LYS A 147 -1.43 12.71 7.11
CA LYS A 147 -0.37 11.82 6.67
C LYS A 147 0.62 11.52 7.78
N TRP A 148 1.03 10.26 7.85
CA TRP A 148 2.28 9.87 8.47
C TRP A 148 3.40 10.04 7.46
N SER A 149 4.55 10.58 7.87
CA SER A 149 5.69 10.75 6.97
C SER A 149 7.01 10.63 7.70
N ILE A 150 8.02 10.13 6.99
CA ILE A 150 9.41 10.09 7.45
C ILE A 150 10.33 10.66 6.38
N GLN A 151 11.36 11.41 6.79
CA GLN A 151 12.42 11.86 5.89
C GLN A 151 13.70 11.09 6.17
N LEU A 152 14.20 10.42 5.14
CA LEU A 152 15.33 9.50 5.21
C LEU A 152 16.52 10.11 4.45
N PRO A 153 17.66 10.39 5.10
CA PRO A 153 18.83 10.97 4.43
C PRO A 153 19.23 10.16 3.19
N ARG A 154 19.32 10.82 2.04
CA ARG A 154 19.49 10.12 0.75
C ARG A 154 20.80 9.35 0.68
N ASP A 155 21.87 9.95 1.17
CA ASP A 155 23.21 9.38 1.26
C ASP A 155 23.25 8.09 2.09
N LYS A 156 22.52 8.04 3.21
CA LYS A 156 22.49 6.89 4.12
C LYS A 156 21.49 5.82 3.71
N THR A 157 20.39 6.20 3.06
CA THR A 157 19.26 5.30 2.81
C THR A 157 19.18 4.79 1.37
N ARG A 158 19.96 5.34 0.44
CA ARG A 158 19.92 4.94 -0.99
C ARG A 158 19.97 3.43 -1.22
N ALA A 159 20.77 2.69 -0.46
CA ALA A 159 20.89 1.23 -0.62
C ALA A 159 19.64 0.46 -0.18
N ASN A 160 18.83 1.03 0.70
CA ASN A 160 17.69 0.37 1.33
C ASN A 160 16.34 0.91 0.87
N ILE A 161 16.31 2.04 0.16
CA ILE A 161 15.07 2.76 -0.14
C ILE A 161 14.09 1.94 -0.98
N ASP A 162 14.59 1.11 -1.89
CA ASP A 162 13.77 0.26 -2.76
C ASP A 162 13.00 -0.78 -1.93
N ARG A 163 13.68 -1.39 -0.95
CA ARG A 163 13.09 -2.33 0.01
C ARG A 163 12.07 -1.64 0.90
N LEU A 164 12.39 -0.47 1.44
CA LEU A 164 11.47 0.29 2.30
C LEU A 164 10.19 0.68 1.55
N TRP A 165 10.33 1.08 0.28
CA TRP A 165 9.18 1.38 -0.56
C TRP A 165 8.35 0.14 -0.89
N LEU A 166 9.00 -0.96 -1.28
CA LEU A 166 8.33 -2.23 -1.53
C LEU A 166 7.51 -2.66 -0.32
N TYR A 167 8.09 -2.67 0.88
CA TYR A 167 7.38 -3.07 2.09
C TYR A 167 6.24 -2.13 2.44
N THR A 168 6.38 -0.83 2.15
CA THR A 168 5.28 0.13 2.30
C THR A 168 4.12 -0.19 1.33
N MET A 169 4.43 -0.49 0.06
CA MET A 169 3.41 -0.89 -0.92
C MET A 169 2.75 -2.22 -0.55
N LEU A 170 3.53 -3.22 -0.14
CA LEU A 170 3.02 -4.53 0.30
C LEU A 170 2.09 -4.39 1.50
N ALA A 171 2.46 -3.57 2.49
CA ALA A 171 1.60 -3.30 3.65
C ALA A 171 0.31 -2.58 3.26
N ALA A 172 0.34 -1.71 2.25
CA ALA A 172 -0.83 -1.03 1.73
C ALA A 172 -1.77 -2.02 1.02
N ILE A 173 -1.30 -2.71 -0.02
CA ILE A 173 -2.14 -3.61 -0.83
C ILE A 173 -2.57 -4.87 -0.05
N GLY A 174 -1.80 -5.27 0.95
CA GLY A 174 -2.12 -6.38 1.85
C GLY A 174 -3.02 -5.98 3.02
N GLU A 175 -3.46 -4.72 3.09
CA GLU A 175 -4.31 -4.18 4.18
C GLU A 175 -3.72 -4.49 5.56
N THR A 176 -2.42 -4.27 5.76
CA THR A 176 -1.76 -4.49 7.06
C THR A 176 -1.40 -3.19 7.78
N LEU A 177 -1.54 -2.04 7.11
CA LEU A 177 -1.22 -0.73 7.69
C LEU A 177 -2.11 -0.38 8.89
N GLU A 178 -3.38 -0.80 8.88
CA GLU A 178 -4.34 -0.57 9.97
C GLU A 178 -4.48 -1.78 10.90
N ALA A 179 -3.70 -2.84 10.68
CA ALA A 179 -3.79 -4.04 11.47
C ALA A 179 -3.14 -3.85 12.87
N PRO A 180 -3.69 -4.49 13.93
CA PRO A 180 -4.84 -5.39 13.91
C PRO A 180 -6.18 -4.64 13.80
N TYR A 181 -7.09 -5.17 12.99
CA TYR A 181 -8.47 -4.66 12.91
C TYR A 181 -9.28 -5.09 14.14
N PRO A 182 -10.20 -4.26 14.67
CA PRO A 182 -11.05 -4.62 15.80
C PRO A 182 -11.82 -5.94 15.61
N SER A 183 -12.28 -6.21 14.38
CA SER A 183 -12.98 -7.43 13.98
C SER A 183 -12.05 -8.57 13.53
N GLY A 184 -10.74 -8.35 13.50
CA GLY A 184 -9.74 -9.29 12.97
C GLY A 184 -9.62 -9.30 11.44
N VAL A 185 -10.49 -8.58 10.73
CA VAL A 185 -10.48 -8.44 9.26
C VAL A 185 -10.68 -6.97 8.85
N PRO A 186 -10.17 -6.54 7.68
CA PRO A 186 -10.44 -5.20 7.17
C PRO A 186 -11.96 -4.94 7.03
N PRO A 187 -12.43 -3.68 7.25
CA PRO A 187 -13.82 -3.30 6.98
C PRO A 187 -14.16 -3.56 5.51
N PRO A 188 -15.40 -3.97 5.17
CA PRO A 188 -15.85 -4.20 3.79
C PRO A 188 -15.43 -3.07 2.86
N SER A 189 -14.87 -3.39 1.69
CA SER A 189 -14.50 -2.37 0.69
C SER A 189 -15.70 -1.54 0.20
N SER A 190 -16.93 -2.04 0.40
CA SER A 190 -18.17 -1.30 0.18
C SER A 190 -18.43 -0.17 1.19
N SER A 191 -17.68 -0.10 2.28
CA SER A 191 -17.74 0.92 3.33
C SER A 191 -16.40 1.67 3.45
N PRO A 192 -15.94 2.34 2.37
CA PRO A 192 -14.60 2.94 2.32
C PRO A 192 -14.37 4.06 3.34
N GLN A 193 -15.43 4.59 3.97
CA GLN A 193 -15.35 5.58 5.04
C GLN A 193 -14.86 4.99 6.38
N ASP A 194 -14.96 3.67 6.56
CA ASP A 194 -14.53 2.98 7.79
C ASP A 194 -13.02 2.67 7.78
N GLU A 195 -12.42 2.66 6.58
CA GLU A 195 -10.98 2.56 6.35
C GLU A 195 -10.30 3.93 6.49
N LEU A 196 -9.13 3.95 7.13
CA LEU A 196 -8.33 5.15 7.25
C LEU A 196 -7.39 5.31 6.06
N ILE A 197 -6.74 4.26 5.55
CA ILE A 197 -5.71 4.42 4.51
C ILE A 197 -6.34 4.77 3.16
N THR A 198 -5.88 5.86 2.56
CA THR A 198 -6.23 6.25 1.19
C THR A 198 -5.12 5.97 0.19
N GLY A 199 -3.85 6.03 0.63
CA GLY A 199 -2.71 5.74 -0.22
C GLY A 199 -1.36 5.93 0.43
N VAL A 200 -0.31 5.60 -0.31
CA VAL A 200 1.09 5.73 0.09
C VAL A 200 1.90 6.46 -0.99
N ILE A 201 2.92 7.20 -0.56
CA ILE A 201 3.72 8.06 -1.43
C ILE A 201 5.20 7.81 -1.20
N MET A 202 5.95 7.70 -2.30
CA MET A 202 7.40 7.81 -2.31
C MET A 202 7.84 9.08 -3.03
N SER A 203 8.66 9.88 -2.37
CA SER A 203 9.18 11.14 -2.87
C SER A 203 10.72 11.12 -2.90
N ALA A 204 11.29 11.13 -4.10
CA ALA A 204 12.73 11.32 -4.27
C ALA A 204 13.05 12.81 -4.18
N ARG A 205 13.89 13.24 -3.22
CA ARG A 205 14.37 14.64 -3.11
C ARG A 205 15.89 14.67 -3.17
N ALA A 206 16.46 15.87 -3.29
CA ALA A 206 17.91 16.02 -3.45
C ALA A 206 18.70 15.44 -2.27
N ASN A 207 18.27 15.74 -1.04
CA ASN A 207 19.00 15.39 0.18
C ASN A 207 18.33 14.28 1.00
N PHE A 208 17.11 13.88 0.65
CA PHE A 208 16.36 12.86 1.37
C PHE A 208 15.40 12.11 0.45
N TYR A 209 15.00 10.92 0.87
CA TYR A 209 13.76 10.29 0.43
C TYR A 209 12.67 10.57 1.46
N ARG A 210 11.42 10.66 1.01
CA ARG A 210 10.29 10.71 1.92
C ARG A 210 9.29 9.63 1.56
N ILE A 211 8.92 8.83 2.55
CA ILE A 211 7.79 7.91 2.46
C ILE A 211 6.64 8.53 3.25
N SER A 212 5.42 8.44 2.74
CA SER A 212 4.23 8.91 3.45
C SER A 212 3.08 7.94 3.29
N ILE A 213 2.27 7.83 4.34
CA ILE A 213 0.99 7.11 4.35
C ILE A 213 -0.09 8.17 4.55
N TRP A 214 -1.07 8.21 3.66
CA TRP A 214 -2.19 9.14 3.72
C TRP A 214 -3.41 8.47 4.35
N THR A 215 -4.10 9.25 5.18
CA THR A 215 -5.27 8.81 5.93
C THR A 215 -6.47 9.69 5.60
N ARG A 216 -7.67 9.10 5.56
CA ARG A 216 -8.95 9.75 5.27
C ARG A 216 -9.38 10.73 6.36
N ARG A 217 -8.95 10.46 7.59
CA ARG A 217 -9.29 11.21 8.80
C ARG A 217 -8.03 11.71 9.48
N ALA A 218 -8.16 12.87 10.12
CA ALA A 218 -7.19 13.47 11.04
C ALA A 218 -7.88 14.18 12.22
N ASP A 219 -9.16 13.86 12.48
CA ASP A 219 -9.93 14.43 13.58
C ASP A 219 -9.52 13.92 14.96
N GLU A 220 -9.96 14.65 15.99
CA GLU A 220 -9.62 14.43 17.40
C GLU A 220 -10.52 13.39 18.09
N ASP A 221 -11.24 12.58 17.33
CA ASP A 221 -12.01 11.45 17.89
C ASP A 221 -11.04 10.44 18.53
N ASP A 222 -11.26 10.08 19.79
CA ASP A 222 -10.31 9.27 20.58
C ASP A 222 -10.03 7.90 19.94
N GLU A 223 -11.04 7.26 19.35
CA GLU A 223 -10.90 5.95 18.68
C GLU A 223 -10.06 6.07 17.41
N VAL A 224 -10.34 7.08 16.59
CA VAL A 224 -9.56 7.32 15.37
C VAL A 224 -8.13 7.76 15.69
N MET A 225 -7.93 8.58 16.72
CA MET A 225 -6.59 8.96 17.16
C MET A 225 -5.78 7.76 17.62
N ALA A 226 -6.38 6.81 18.34
CA ALA A 226 -5.72 5.56 18.70
C ALA A 226 -5.29 4.75 17.46
N ARG A 227 -6.20 4.56 16.49
CA ARG A 227 -5.90 3.88 15.22
C ARG A 227 -4.79 4.59 14.45
N LEU A 228 -4.84 5.91 14.34
CA LEU A 228 -3.81 6.71 13.68
C LEU A 228 -2.45 6.53 14.34
N LEU A 229 -2.37 6.53 15.68
CA LEU A 229 -1.14 6.28 16.41
C LEU A 229 -0.59 4.88 16.14
N ASP A 230 -1.45 3.87 16.11
CA ASP A 230 -1.03 2.49 15.86
C ASP A 230 -0.51 2.29 14.43
N ILE A 231 -1.13 2.93 13.43
CA ILE A 231 -0.59 3.01 12.06
C ILE A 231 0.84 3.59 12.08
N GLY A 232 1.04 4.70 12.78
CA GLY A 232 2.35 5.35 12.86
C GLY A 232 3.42 4.45 13.52
N LYS A 233 3.08 3.79 14.64
CA LYS A 233 3.98 2.84 15.32
C LYS A 233 4.30 1.63 14.44
N HIS A 234 3.29 1.06 13.78
CA HIS A 234 3.46 -0.08 12.88
C HIS A 234 4.34 0.31 11.68
N PHE A 235 4.11 1.50 11.11
CA PHE A 235 4.95 2.03 10.05
C PHE A 235 6.42 2.15 10.48
N LYS A 236 6.69 2.74 11.66
CA LYS A 236 8.06 2.89 12.17
C LYS A 236 8.75 1.53 12.43
N THR A 237 8.04 0.64 13.11
CA THR A 237 8.62 -0.60 13.63
C THR A 237 8.59 -1.73 12.62
N SER A 238 7.42 -2.11 12.14
CA SER A 238 7.23 -3.33 11.37
C SER A 238 7.58 -3.14 9.88
N ILE A 239 7.31 -1.95 9.34
CA ILE A 239 7.55 -1.67 7.92
C ILE A 239 8.96 -1.13 7.70
N LEU A 240 9.34 -0.10 8.45
CA LEU A 240 10.64 0.55 8.29
C LEU A 240 11.77 -0.15 9.06
N GLY A 241 11.44 -0.96 10.07
CA GLY A 241 12.42 -1.73 10.85
C GLY A 241 13.18 -0.92 11.89
N TYR A 242 12.64 0.21 12.34
CA TYR A 242 13.25 1.04 13.38
C TYR A 242 12.62 0.76 14.75
N ASP A 243 13.42 0.77 15.81
CA ASP A 243 12.89 0.76 17.16
C ASP A 243 12.05 2.02 17.42
N LEU A 244 11.06 1.93 18.31
CA LEU A 244 10.14 3.03 18.58
C LEU A 244 10.86 4.26 19.17
N ASP A 245 11.97 4.08 19.87
CA ASP A 245 12.80 5.13 20.43
C ASP A 245 13.97 5.55 19.51
N ALA A 246 14.14 4.90 18.36
CA ALA A 246 15.21 5.21 17.43
C ALA A 246 15.01 6.59 16.78
N LYS A 247 16.06 7.40 16.82
CA LYS A 247 16.11 8.71 16.13
C LYS A 247 16.67 8.51 14.72
N VAL A 248 15.79 8.43 13.74
CA VAL A 248 16.12 8.13 12.33
C VAL A 248 16.57 9.39 11.59
N GLY A 249 17.70 9.98 11.96
CA GLY A 249 18.28 11.04 11.14
C GLY A 249 19.27 11.96 11.84
N GLY A 250 20.41 12.13 11.19
CA GLY A 250 21.44 13.10 11.55
C GLY A 250 21.07 14.53 11.13
N GLY A 251 20.00 15.09 11.71
CA GLY A 251 19.65 16.52 11.57
C GLY A 251 18.48 16.86 10.63
N LEU A 252 17.77 15.89 10.06
CA LEU A 252 16.46 16.08 9.40
C LEU A 252 15.33 15.76 10.40
N THR A 253 14.06 16.09 10.07
CA THR A 253 12.90 15.57 10.82
C THR A 253 12.93 14.04 10.73
N SER A 254 13.50 13.44 11.75
CA SER A 254 14.10 12.12 11.76
C SER A 254 13.18 11.06 12.35
N ASP A 255 11.89 11.39 12.41
CA ASP A 255 10.93 10.57 13.10
C ASP A 255 9.66 10.43 12.27
N VAL A 256 8.85 9.44 12.59
CA VAL A 256 7.57 9.24 11.92
C VAL A 256 6.60 10.30 12.44
N GLU A 257 6.26 11.27 11.60
CA GLU A 257 5.44 12.44 11.98
C GLU A 257 4.05 12.37 11.33
N PHE A 258 3.01 12.58 12.13
CA PHE A 258 1.65 12.81 11.66
C PHE A 258 1.34 14.30 11.54
N GLN A 259 0.73 14.68 10.43
CA GLN A 259 0.21 16.03 10.18
C GLN A 259 -1.10 15.94 9.40
N SER A 260 -2.12 16.71 9.82
CA SER A 260 -3.31 16.87 8.99
C SER A 260 -2.99 17.61 7.69
N HIS A 261 -3.75 17.35 6.62
CA HIS A 261 -3.53 18.04 5.35
C HIS A 261 -3.75 19.55 5.47
N LYS A 262 -4.78 19.96 6.24
CA LYS A 262 -5.12 21.37 6.51
C LYS A 262 -3.99 22.14 7.24
N GLU A 263 -3.31 21.50 8.18
CA GLU A 263 -2.17 22.11 8.88
C GLU A 263 -0.89 22.11 8.04
N SER A 264 -0.65 21.02 7.30
CA SER A 264 0.49 20.91 6.39
C SER A 264 0.47 22.00 5.32
N GLU A 265 -0.70 22.39 4.82
CA GLU A 265 -0.88 23.47 3.85
C GLU A 265 -0.48 24.83 4.44
N LYS A 266 -0.92 25.10 5.68
CA LYS A 266 -0.64 26.36 6.40
C LYS A 266 0.78 26.47 6.93
N LYS A 267 1.61 25.42 6.76
CA LYS A 267 2.97 25.30 7.34
C LYS A 267 3.01 25.60 8.85
N LYS A 268 1.89 25.34 9.54
CA LYS A 268 1.66 25.59 10.96
C LYS A 268 0.74 24.48 11.46
N GLY A 269 1.09 23.84 12.57
CA GLY A 269 0.26 22.79 13.15
C GLY A 269 1.00 21.96 14.18
N LYS A 270 0.23 21.27 15.02
CA LYS A 270 0.78 20.33 16.00
C LYS A 270 1.21 19.06 15.25
N LYS A 271 2.44 18.63 15.46
CA LYS A 271 2.93 17.35 14.92
C LYS A 271 2.84 16.30 16.00
N THR A 272 2.26 15.16 15.66
CA THR A 272 2.36 13.95 16.49
C THR A 272 3.56 13.15 16.00
N ILE A 273 4.37 12.65 16.92
CA ILE A 273 5.59 11.90 16.63
C ILE A 273 5.49 10.55 17.34
N VAL A 274 5.87 9.48 16.66
CA VAL A 274 5.93 8.10 17.17
C VAL A 274 7.26 7.47 16.82
#